data_AF-A0A933CKH2-F1
#
_entry.id   AF-A0A933CKH2-F1
#
_cell.length_a   1.000
_cell.length_b   1.000
_cell.length_c   1.000
_cell.angle_alpha   90.00
_cell.angle_beta   90.00
_cell.angle_gamma   90.00
#
_symmetry.space_group_name_H-M   'P 1'
#
loop_
_entity.id
_entity.type
_entity.pdbx_description
1 polymer ?
#
loop_
_entity_poly.entity_id
_entity_poly.type
_entity_poly.pdbx_seq_one_letter_code
_entity_poly.pdbx_strand_id
1 'polypeptide(L)'
;MDAITREVIRASLLAYADEMTKNFWRSSYGYMNYEVRDFAVGFVDPEGRIVLQSRFTHPAFTADLGFVVKDAVDEQEVIEPGDV
;
A
#
# COMPACT_ATOMS: atom_id res chain seq x y z
N MET A 1 16.32 9.42 -14.50
CA MET A 1 16.49 7.99 -14.19
C MET A 1 16.40 7.22 -15.50
N ASP A 2 17.37 6.35 -15.78
CA ASP A 2 17.32 5.49 -16.97
C ASP A 2 16.28 4.36 -16.80
N ALA A 3 15.95 3.71 -17.91
CA ALA A 3 14.91 2.69 -17.93
C ALA A 3 15.24 1.47 -17.06
N ILE A 4 16.52 1.09 -16.93
CA ILE A 4 16.94 -0.08 -16.15
C ILE A 4 16.78 0.23 -14.67
N THR A 5 17.33 1.34 -14.19
CA THR A 5 17.17 1.74 -12.79
C THR A 5 15.71 1.92 -12.41
N ARG A 6 14.88 2.46 -13.32
CA ARG A 6 13.44 2.58 -13.09
C ARG A 6 12.78 1.22 -12.84
N GLU A 7 13.06 0.23 -13.68
CA GLU A 7 12.42 -1.08 -13.55
C GLU A 7 12.94 -1.84 -12.32
N VAL A 8 14.22 -1.67 -11.96
CA VAL A 8 14.76 -2.22 -10.71
C VAL A 8 13.99 -1.68 -9.51
N ILE A 9 13.82 -0.36 -9.41
CA ILE A 9 13.07 0.26 -8.31
C ILE A 9 11.62 -0.21 -8.31
N ARG A 10 10.96 -0.24 -9.48
CA ARG A 10 9.57 -0.70 -9.59
C ARG A 10 9.41 -2.14 -9.11
N ALA A 11 10.28 -3.05 -9.55
CA ALA A 11 10.26 -4.46 -9.17
C ALA A 11 10.55 -4.66 -7.69
N SER A 12 11.51 -3.91 -7.12
CA SER A 12 11.82 -3.95 -5.69
C SER A 12 10.64 -3.51 -4.83
N LEU A 13 10.02 -2.38 -5.15
CA LEU A 13 8.86 -1.88 -4.40
C LEU A 13 7.66 -2.83 -4.48
N LEU A 14 7.41 -3.44 -5.64
CA LEU A 14 6.36 -4.45 -5.79
C LEU A 14 6.64 -5.68 -4.92
N ALA A 15 7.90 -6.16 -4.91
CA ALA A 15 8.30 -7.28 -4.06
C ALA A 15 8.10 -6.96 -2.57
N TYR A 16 8.43 -5.74 -2.12
CA TYR A 16 8.19 -5.31 -0.74
C TYR A 16 6.71 -5.34 -0.38
N ALA A 17 5.84 -4.80 -1.25
CA ALA A 17 4.39 -4.82 -1.03
C ALA A 17 3.83 -6.24 -0.93
N ASP A 18 4.33 -7.17 -1.73
CA ASP A 18 3.90 -8.57 -1.68
C ASP A 18 4.35 -9.27 -0.39
N GLU A 19 5.58 -9.02 0.07
CA GLU A 19 6.05 -9.59 1.34
C GLU A 19 5.26 -9.03 2.53
N MET A 20 4.97 -7.73 2.54
CA MET A 20 4.09 -7.11 3.55
C MET A 20 2.68 -7.73 3.52
N THR A 21 2.13 -7.95 2.33
CA THR A 21 0.82 -8.60 2.13
C THR A 21 0.81 -10.03 2.66
N LYS A 22 1.86 -10.82 2.37
CA LYS A 22 1.97 -12.19 2.89
C LYS A 22 2.06 -12.22 4.41
N ASN A 23 2.82 -11.29 5.00
CA ASN A 23 2.96 -11.19 6.45
C ASN A 23 1.62 -10.83 7.11
N PHE A 24 0.93 -9.80 6.60
CA PHE A 24 -0.40 -9.41 7.07
C PHE A 24 -1.42 -10.55 6.93
N TRP A 25 -1.47 -11.19 5.77
CA TRP A 25 -2.42 -12.27 5.50
C TRP A 25 -2.26 -13.43 6.48
N ARG A 26 -1.03 -13.91 6.68
CA ARG A 26 -0.74 -15.08 7.52
C ARG A 26 -0.89 -14.81 9.02
N SER A 27 -0.79 -13.55 9.43
CA SER A 27 -0.99 -13.14 10.83
C SER A 27 -2.42 -12.69 11.13
N SER A 28 -3.26 -12.52 10.11
CA SER A 28 -4.65 -12.11 10.32
C SER A 28 -5.50 -13.25 10.87
N TYR A 29 -6.18 -12.97 11.99
CA TYR A 29 -7.18 -13.87 12.59
C TYR A 29 -8.61 -13.62 12.07
N GLY A 30 -8.83 -12.56 11.29
CA GLY A 30 -10.15 -12.22 10.76
C GLY A 30 -10.48 -12.98 9.47
N TYR A 31 -11.67 -13.57 9.39
CA TYR A 31 -12.16 -14.31 8.21
C TYR A 31 -12.11 -13.48 6.91
N MET A 32 -12.53 -12.22 6.98
CA MET A 32 -12.53 -11.29 5.83
C MET A 32 -11.13 -11.09 5.25
N ASN A 33 -10.12 -11.07 6.11
CA ASN A 33 -8.73 -10.88 5.67
C ASN A 33 -8.08 -12.22 5.29
N TYR A 34 -8.32 -13.28 6.05
CA TYR A 34 -7.64 -14.56 5.82
C TYR A 34 -8.20 -15.32 4.61
N GLU A 35 -9.52 -15.43 4.51
CA GLU A 35 -10.19 -16.21 3.46
C GLU A 35 -10.60 -15.32 2.28
N VAL A 36 -11.28 -14.21 2.56
CA VAL A 36 -11.85 -13.34 1.50
C VAL A 36 -10.79 -12.42 0.88
N ARG A 37 -9.73 -12.10 1.64
CA ARG A 37 -8.67 -11.15 1.28
C ARG A 37 -9.19 -9.77 0.91
N ASP A 38 -10.15 -9.29 1.68
CA ASP A 38 -10.73 -7.96 1.55
C ASP A 38 -9.82 -6.90 2.18
N PHE A 39 -8.61 -6.76 1.64
CA PHE A 39 -7.62 -5.78 2.05
C PHE A 39 -6.65 -5.51 0.91
N ALA A 40 -5.87 -4.44 1.03
CA ALA A 40 -4.74 -4.14 0.16
C ALA A 40 -3.56 -3.58 0.94
N VAL A 41 -2.36 -3.76 0.39
CA VAL A 41 -1.13 -3.13 0.90
C VAL A 41 -0.44 -2.45 -0.27
N GLY A 42 0.00 -1.21 -0.08
CA GLY A 42 0.59 -0.42 -1.16
C GLY A 42 1.40 0.75 -0.63
N PHE A 43 1.95 1.51 -1.56
CA PHE A 43 2.68 2.75 -1.28
C PHE A 43 1.94 3.91 -1.92
N VAL A 44 1.88 5.02 -1.19
CA VAL A 44 1.37 6.30 -1.66
C VAL A 44 2.51 7.33 -1.69
N ASP A 45 2.41 8.28 -2.60
CA ASP A 45 3.32 9.43 -2.62
C ASP A 45 2.84 10.53 -1.64
N PRO A 46 3.64 11.58 -1.40
CA PRO A 46 3.27 12.66 -0.49
C PRO A 46 2.00 13.42 -0.89
N GLU A 47 1.54 13.29 -2.13
CA GLU A 47 0.29 13.90 -2.61
C GLU A 47 -0.92 12.94 -2.46
N GLY A 48 -0.72 11.80 -1.81
CA GLY A 48 -1.73 10.77 -1.59
C GLY A 48 -2.07 9.95 -2.84
N ARG A 49 -1.23 9.98 -3.88
CA ARG A 49 -1.46 9.15 -5.08
C ARG A 49 -0.89 7.76 -4.84
N ILE A 50 -1.64 6.73 -5.22
CA ILE A 50 -1.13 5.36 -5.16
C ILE A 50 -0.01 5.19 -6.18
N VAL A 51 1.18 4.85 -5.67
CA VAL A 51 2.36 4.53 -6.48
C VAL A 51 2.30 3.07 -6.94
N LEU A 52 1.89 2.17 -6.03
CA LEU A 52 1.67 0.76 -6.32
C LEU A 52 0.81 0.09 -5.25
N GLN A 53 0.22 -1.05 -5.63
CA GLN A 53 -0.47 -1.98 -4.75
C GLN A 53 0.13 -3.38 -4.95
N SER A 54 0.19 -4.17 -3.88
CA SER A 54 0.64 -5.55 -3.95
C SER A 54 -0.22 -6.41 -4.86
N ARG A 55 0.34 -7.53 -5.32
CA ARG A 55 -0.37 -8.49 -6.15
C ARG A 55 -1.39 -9.25 -5.32
N PHE A 56 -2.50 -9.65 -5.95
CA PHE A 56 -3.52 -10.55 -5.38
C PHE A 56 -4.32 -9.97 -4.20
N THR A 57 -4.37 -8.65 -4.07
CA THR A 57 -5.23 -7.92 -3.14
C THR A 57 -6.48 -7.39 -3.83
N HIS A 58 -7.47 -6.92 -3.06
CA HIS A 58 -8.73 -6.47 -3.62
C HIS A 58 -8.52 -5.19 -4.46
N PRO A 59 -8.85 -5.19 -5.77
CA PRO A 59 -8.52 -4.08 -6.67
C PRO A 59 -9.36 -2.84 -6.43
N ALA A 60 -10.48 -2.94 -5.69
CA ALA A 60 -11.29 -1.79 -5.32
C ALA A 60 -10.40 -0.72 -4.68
N PHE A 61 -9.61 -1.10 -3.67
CA PHE A 61 -8.70 -0.25 -2.89
C PHE A 61 -7.68 0.55 -3.72
N THR A 62 -7.45 0.22 -4.99
CA THR A 62 -6.62 1.03 -5.88
C THR A 62 -7.29 2.38 -6.20
N ALA A 63 -8.60 2.50 -6.07
CA ALA A 63 -9.32 3.75 -6.32
C ALA A 63 -9.39 4.66 -5.08
N ASP A 64 -9.32 4.09 -3.89
CA ASP A 64 -9.77 4.72 -2.62
C ASP A 64 -8.66 4.84 -1.58
N LEU A 65 -7.66 3.94 -1.53
CA LEU A 65 -6.60 4.00 -0.52
C LEU A 65 -5.85 5.35 -0.54
N GLY A 66 -5.54 5.87 -1.73
CA GLY A 66 -4.87 7.16 -1.88
C GLY A 66 -5.74 8.34 -1.43
N PHE A 67 -7.05 8.28 -1.71
CA PHE A 67 -7.99 9.32 -1.30
C PHE A 67 -8.06 9.43 0.23
N VAL A 68 -8.19 8.30 0.92
CA VAL A 68 -8.27 8.26 2.40
C VAL A 68 -6.96 8.76 3.04
N VAL A 69 -5.80 8.36 2.52
CA VAL A 69 -4.52 8.85 3.04
C VAL A 69 -4.39 10.35 2.82
N LYS A 70 -4.76 10.86 1.64
CA LYS A 70 -4.71 12.28 1.36
C LYS A 70 -5.58 13.08 2.33
N ASP A 71 -6.82 12.65 2.52
CA ASP A 71 -7.78 13.28 3.43
C ASP A 71 -7.21 13.34 4.85
N ALA A 72 -6.66 12.22 5.34
CA ALA A 72 -6.01 12.16 6.65
C ALA A 72 -4.79 13.11 6.76
N VAL A 73 -3.98 13.23 5.71
CA VAL A 73 -2.82 14.13 5.69
C VAL A 73 -3.25 15.60 5.68
N ASP A 74 -4.29 15.94 4.90
CA ASP A 74 -4.80 17.30 4.80
C ASP A 74 -5.48 17.77 6.11
N GLU A 75 -6.02 16.85 6.91
CA GLU A 75 -6.62 17.15 8.22
C GLU A 75 -5.59 17.37 9.34
N GLN A 76 -4.38 16.82 9.23
CA GLN A 76 -3.37 16.88 10.29
C GLN A 76 -2.42 18.07 10.11
N GLU A 77 -2.24 18.88 11.16
CA GLU A 77 -1.29 20.01 11.13
C GLU A 77 0.18 19.54 11.15
N VAL A 78 0.46 18.39 11.78
CA VAL A 78 1.80 17.81 11.90
C VAL A 78 1.71 16.29 11.79
N ILE A 79 2.57 15.69 10.97
CA ILE A 79 2.81 14.25 10.90
C ILE A 79 4.31 14.02 11.10
N GLU A 80 4.68 13.22 12.10
CA GLU A 80 6.07 12.93 12.45
C GLU A 80 6.47 11.50 12.03
N PRO A 81 7.77 11.25 11.77
CA PRO A 81 8.23 9.89 11.49
C PRO A 81 7.94 8.92 12.64
N GLY A 82 7.06 7.95 12.39
CA GLY A 82 6.66 6.91 13.36
C GLY A 82 5.17 6.90 13.71
N ASP A 83 4.42 7.92 13.28
CA ASP A 83 2.97 7.99 13.49
C ASP A 83 2.20 6.91 12.70
N VAL A 84 1.07 6.45 13.24
CA VAL A 84 0.21 5.38 12.70
C VAL A 84 -1.25 5.79 12.73
#